data_AF-A0A952LRU7-F1
#
_entry.id   AF-A0A952LRU7-F1
#
_cell.length_a   1.000
_cell.length_b   1.000
_cell.length_c   1.000
_cell.angle_alpha   90.00
_cell.angle_beta   90.00
_cell.angle_gamma   90.00
#
_symmetry.space_group_name_H-M   'P 1'
#
loop_
_entity.id
_entity.type
_entity.pdbx_description
1 polymer ?
#
loop_
_entity_poly.entity_id
_entity_poly.type
_entity_poly.pdbx_seq_one_letter_code
_entity_poly.pdbx_strand_id
1 'polypeptide(L)'
;MHAPAYKKQHTKLIISIGFGAVFSLMILIAAVSMKSMQEVNTNMAQMIASTDYKTDRAYHMRDVIRLRSAAVRSLLQINEAEERERVFSKLIQHTASYNQSREELISAGANEREQEILVNIASADELAKEAYNKTGNMIYNMVSRPDQLRSQLGEVQLRELVLLNHLNELVKLEKQLAVEAMDNSSKKFEDTQRLLSTVVAVAFALSLIISILVITRVSRANKRIAHLATFDDLTGLHNRRSFEENLAHTIVLAGRSRTRYGMMYLDLDRFKIVNDTCGHHAGDLLLQEITKLISSR
;
A
#
# COMPACT_ATOMS: atom_id res chain seq x y z
N MET A 1 40.89 5.02 42.38
CA MET A 1 40.68 4.21 41.16
C MET A 1 39.39 4.67 40.50
N HIS A 2 39.47 5.51 39.47
CA HIS A 2 38.31 6.06 38.75
C HIS A 2 37.82 5.05 37.69
N ALA A 3 36.63 4.48 37.87
CA ALA A 3 35.94 3.75 36.81
C ALA A 3 35.35 4.75 35.78
N PRO A 4 35.37 4.45 34.48
CA PRO A 4 35.44 5.47 33.44
C PRO A 4 34.06 6.03 33.08
N ALA A 5 33.92 7.36 33.19
CA ALA A 5 32.82 8.13 32.60
C ALA A 5 32.66 7.87 31.08
N TYR A 6 33.74 7.41 30.43
CA TYR A 6 33.82 7.07 29.00
C TYR A 6 32.82 5.98 28.57
N LYS A 7 32.55 4.94 29.39
CA LYS A 7 31.62 3.85 29.01
C LYS A 7 30.14 4.29 28.99
N LYS A 8 29.74 5.27 29.80
CA LYS A 8 28.34 5.73 29.87
C LYS A 8 27.91 6.52 28.63
N GLN A 9 28.84 7.23 28.00
CA GLN A 9 28.58 8.05 26.81
C GLN A 9 28.32 7.18 25.56
N HIS A 10 29.10 6.11 25.38
CA HIS A 10 28.91 5.18 24.27
C HIS A 10 27.58 4.43 24.33
N THR A 11 27.11 4.02 25.51
CA THR A 11 25.82 3.31 25.64
C THR A 11 24.63 4.19 25.25
N LYS A 12 24.60 5.46 25.68
CA LYS A 12 23.55 6.41 25.27
C LYS A 12 23.58 6.68 23.76
N LEU A 13 24.79 6.83 23.20
CA LEU A 13 24.98 7.04 21.77
C LEU A 13 24.47 5.84 20.95
N ILE A 14 24.83 4.61 21.34
CA ILE A 14 24.38 3.38 20.67
C ILE A 14 22.85 3.24 20.72
N ILE A 15 22.23 3.53 21.87
CA ILE A 15 20.77 3.48 22.01
C ILE A 15 20.10 4.55 21.14
N SER A 16 20.61 5.78 21.17
CA SER A 16 20.06 6.88 20.35
C SER A 16 20.20 6.60 18.86
N ILE A 17 21.33 6.03 18.43
CA ILE A 17 21.54 5.60 17.04
C ILE A 17 20.56 4.47 16.68
N GLY A 18 20.36 3.49 17.57
CA GLY A 18 19.41 2.40 17.36
C GLY A 18 17.97 2.88 17.20
N PHE A 19 17.50 3.75 18.10
CA PHE A 19 16.17 4.37 17.97
C PHE A 19 16.05 5.24 16.72
N GLY A 20 17.08 6.03 16.39
CA GLY A 20 17.11 6.84 15.17
C GLY A 20 17.03 5.98 13.90
N ALA A 21 17.72 4.85 13.87
CA ALA A 21 17.68 3.91 12.74
C ALA A 21 16.29 3.27 12.57
N VAL A 22 15.65 2.84 13.67
CA VAL A 22 14.30 2.28 13.63
C VAL A 22 13.27 3.31 13.19
N PHE A 23 13.36 4.55 13.71
CA PHE A 23 12.46 5.63 13.32
C PHE A 23 12.62 6.00 11.84
N SER A 24 13.87 6.07 11.37
CA SER A 24 14.17 6.32 9.95
C SER A 24 13.63 5.20 9.05
N LEU A 25 13.76 3.94 9.49
CA LEU A 25 13.21 2.79 8.78
C LEU A 25 11.67 2.83 8.73
N MET A 26 11.01 3.21 9.82
CA MET A 26 9.55 3.38 9.84
C MET A 26 9.09 4.49 8.90
N ILE A 27 9.78 5.63 8.85
CA ILE A 27 9.50 6.71 7.90
C ILE A 27 9.68 6.22 6.47
N LEU A 28 10.76 5.48 6.19
CA LEU A 28 11.02 4.92 4.87
C LEU A 28 9.91 3.95 4.44
N ILE A 29 9.49 3.04 5.32
CA ILE A 29 8.40 2.09 5.06
C ILE A 29 7.09 2.85 4.81
N ALA A 30 6.79 3.89 5.59
CA ALA A 30 5.59 4.70 5.39
C ALA A 30 5.62 5.43 4.03
N ALA A 31 6.77 6.00 3.66
CA ALA A 31 6.95 6.67 2.38
C ALA A 31 6.81 5.70 1.18
N VAL A 32 7.43 4.52 1.26
CA VAL A 32 7.30 3.47 0.23
C VAL A 32 5.85 2.99 0.14
N SER A 33 5.19 2.76 1.28
CA SER A 33 3.78 2.37 1.34
C SER A 33 2.88 3.40 0.66
N MET A 34 3.09 4.68 0.97
CA MET A 34 2.31 5.78 0.40
C MET A 34 2.54 5.90 -1.11
N LYS A 35 3.79 5.80 -1.57
CA LYS A 35 4.13 5.82 -3.00
C LYS A 35 3.49 4.65 -3.75
N SER A 36 3.58 3.44 -3.20
CA SER A 36 2.97 2.25 -3.79
C SER A 36 1.45 2.39 -3.91
N MET A 37 0.79 2.96 -2.90
CA MET A 37 -0.65 3.18 -2.96
C MET A 37 -1.06 4.23 -3.98
N GLN A 38 -0.28 5.30 -4.09
CA GLN A 38 -0.52 6.32 -5.11
C GLN A 38 -0.40 5.73 -6.53
N GLU A 39 0.62 4.90 -6.76
CA GLU A 39 0.82 4.22 -8.04
C GLU A 39 -0.33 3.28 -8.41
N VAL A 40 -0.79 2.44 -7.47
CA VAL A 40 -1.96 1.57 -7.68
C VAL A 40 -3.21 2.40 -8.00
N ASN A 41 -3.44 3.50 -7.27
CA ASN A 41 -4.60 4.37 -7.50
C ASN A 41 -4.54 5.07 -8.87
N THR A 42 -3.36 5.55 -9.29
CA THR A 42 -3.20 6.16 -10.63
C THR A 42 -3.40 5.14 -11.74
N ASN A 43 -2.82 3.94 -11.62
CA ASN A 43 -2.99 2.87 -12.60
C ASN A 43 -4.46 2.43 -12.70
N MET A 44 -5.17 2.36 -11.58
CA MET A 44 -6.61 2.08 -11.53
C MET A 44 -7.41 3.16 -12.27
N ALA A 45 -7.13 4.44 -12.01
CA ALA A 45 -7.83 5.54 -12.67
C ALA A 45 -7.61 5.52 -14.20
N GLN A 46 -6.38 5.26 -14.65
CA GLN A 46 -6.07 5.14 -16.08
C GLN A 46 -6.79 3.96 -16.75
N MET A 47 -6.82 2.80 -16.07
CA MET A 47 -7.52 1.62 -16.58
C MET A 47 -9.03 1.85 -16.70
N ILE A 48 -9.65 2.47 -15.70
CA ILE A 48 -11.08 2.83 -15.72
C ILE A 48 -11.35 3.81 -16.86
N ALA A 49 -10.56 4.88 -16.98
CA ALA A 49 -10.74 5.88 -18.03
C ALA A 49 -10.60 5.26 -19.43
N SER A 50 -9.63 4.36 -19.63
CA SER A 50 -9.46 3.65 -20.91
C SER A 50 -10.66 2.76 -21.22
N THR A 51 -11.19 2.04 -20.24
CA THR A 51 -12.29 1.09 -20.46
C THR A 51 -13.62 1.82 -20.66
N ASP A 52 -13.85 2.91 -19.92
CA ASP A 52 -15.00 3.79 -20.09
C ASP A 52 -15.02 4.43 -21.47
N TYR A 53 -13.86 4.92 -21.94
CA TYR A 53 -13.71 5.48 -23.27
C TYR A 53 -14.11 4.49 -24.37
N LYS A 54 -13.57 3.27 -24.36
CA LYS A 54 -13.92 2.24 -25.36
C LYS A 54 -15.39 1.85 -25.29
N THR A 55 -15.91 1.68 -24.08
CA THR A 55 -17.32 1.37 -23.82
C THR A 55 -18.21 2.43 -24.46
N ASP A 56 -17.94 3.70 -24.20
CA ASP A 56 -18.69 4.84 -24.77
C ASP A 56 -18.65 4.85 -26.31
N ARG A 57 -17.46 4.64 -26.92
CA ARG A 57 -17.35 4.55 -28.38
C ARG A 57 -18.17 3.39 -28.96
N ALA A 58 -18.15 2.21 -28.33
CA ALA A 58 -18.94 1.06 -28.75
C ALA A 58 -20.46 1.32 -28.65
N TYR A 59 -20.90 1.96 -27.56
CA TYR A 59 -22.29 2.40 -27.39
C TYR A 59 -22.70 3.38 -28.50
N HIS A 60 -21.87 4.38 -28.75
CA HIS A 60 -22.13 5.39 -29.78
C HIS A 60 -22.24 4.75 -31.17
N MET A 61 -21.30 3.88 -31.54
CA MET A 61 -21.35 3.14 -32.80
C MET A 61 -22.66 2.36 -32.95
N ARG A 62 -23.06 1.61 -31.92
CA ARG A 62 -24.32 0.85 -31.92
C ARG A 62 -25.54 1.75 -32.08
N ASP A 63 -25.60 2.84 -31.31
CA ASP A 63 -26.76 3.74 -31.31
C ASP A 63 -26.87 4.50 -32.64
N VAL A 64 -25.74 4.87 -33.25
CA VAL A 64 -25.70 5.43 -34.60
C VAL A 64 -26.23 4.44 -35.65
N ILE A 65 -25.87 3.15 -35.59
CA ILE A 65 -26.46 2.15 -36.50
C ILE A 65 -27.97 2.01 -36.27
N ARG A 66 -28.46 2.07 -35.03
CA ARG A 66 -29.91 2.05 -34.76
C ARG A 66 -30.64 3.23 -35.40
N LEU A 67 -30.05 4.43 -35.31
CA LEU A 67 -30.58 5.63 -35.97
C LEU A 67 -30.56 5.50 -37.49
N ARG A 68 -29.49 4.95 -38.06
CA ARG A 68 -29.42 4.66 -39.50
C ARG A 68 -30.50 3.68 -39.94
N SER A 69 -30.69 2.59 -39.23
CA SER A 69 -31.75 1.60 -39.54
C SER A 69 -33.17 2.17 -39.39
N ALA A 70 -33.37 3.14 -38.50
CA ALA A 70 -34.63 3.88 -38.42
C ALA A 70 -34.81 4.79 -39.65
N ALA A 71 -33.78 5.53 -40.05
CA ALA A 71 -33.81 6.41 -41.21
C ALA A 71 -34.02 5.63 -42.53
N VAL A 72 -33.36 4.47 -42.72
CA VAL A 72 -33.59 3.60 -43.88
C VAL A 72 -35.04 3.09 -43.91
N ARG A 73 -35.64 2.78 -42.76
CA ARG A 73 -37.07 2.44 -42.67
C ARG A 73 -37.97 3.60 -43.05
N SER A 74 -37.66 4.82 -42.62
CA SER A 74 -38.41 6.02 -43.02
C SER A 74 -38.33 6.27 -44.53
N LEU A 75 -37.16 6.06 -45.16
CA LEU A 75 -36.99 6.22 -46.61
C LEU A 75 -37.90 5.30 -47.44
N LEU A 76 -38.30 4.14 -46.90
CA LEU A 76 -39.27 3.25 -47.56
C LEU A 76 -40.70 3.80 -47.58
N GLN A 77 -41.01 4.72 -46.69
CA GLN A 77 -42.36 5.26 -46.46
C GLN A 77 -42.54 6.67 -47.01
N ILE A 78 -41.46 7.41 -47.22
CA ILE A 78 -41.48 8.79 -47.72
C ILE A 78 -41.68 8.81 -49.25
N ASN A 79 -42.73 9.49 -49.68
CA ASN A 79 -43.02 9.72 -51.10
C ASN A 79 -42.47 11.06 -51.61
N GLU A 80 -42.38 12.08 -50.74
CA GLU A 80 -41.91 13.42 -51.09
C GLU A 80 -40.39 13.47 -51.28
N ALA A 81 -39.93 14.11 -52.36
CA ALA A 81 -38.51 14.16 -52.71
C ALA A 81 -37.67 14.98 -51.71
N GLU A 82 -38.17 16.14 -51.26
CA GLU A 82 -37.45 17.02 -50.32
C GLU A 82 -37.28 16.37 -48.94
N GLU A 83 -38.29 15.66 -48.45
CA GLU A 83 -38.22 14.95 -47.17
C GLU A 83 -37.25 13.76 -47.26
N ARG A 84 -37.23 13.05 -48.40
CA ARG A 84 -36.29 11.96 -48.67
C ARG A 84 -34.84 12.44 -48.67
N GLU A 85 -34.58 13.58 -49.30
CA GLU A 85 -33.26 14.23 -49.32
C GLU A 85 -32.79 14.63 -47.91
N ARG A 86 -33.72 15.14 -47.09
CA ARG A 86 -33.43 15.50 -45.68
C ARG A 86 -33.04 14.28 -44.84
N VAL A 87 -33.75 13.15 -45.00
CA VAL A 87 -33.42 11.90 -44.29
C VAL A 87 -32.11 11.31 -44.80
N PHE A 88 -31.86 11.38 -46.11
CA PHE A 88 -30.60 10.94 -46.72
C PHE A 88 -29.40 11.75 -46.22
N SER A 89 -29.53 13.07 -46.10
CA SER A 89 -28.50 13.93 -45.51
C SER A 89 -28.13 13.53 -44.08
N LYS A 90 -29.14 13.19 -43.25
CA LYS A 90 -28.90 12.68 -41.89
C LYS A 90 -28.18 11.34 -41.87
N LEU A 91 -28.48 10.44 -42.81
CA LEU A 91 -27.77 9.16 -42.95
C LEU A 91 -26.28 9.35 -43.24
N ILE A 92 -25.92 10.31 -44.08
CA ILE A 92 -24.51 10.66 -44.35
C ILE A 92 -23.83 11.13 -43.06
N GLN A 93 -24.48 12.03 -42.30
CA GLN A 93 -23.94 12.52 -41.03
C GLN A 93 -23.75 11.38 -40.01
N HIS A 94 -24.72 10.48 -39.90
CA HIS A 94 -24.61 9.30 -39.04
C HIS A 94 -23.46 8.38 -39.48
N THR A 95 -23.27 8.19 -40.79
CA THR A 95 -22.15 7.38 -41.32
C THR A 95 -20.80 7.98 -40.94
N ALA A 96 -20.64 9.29 -41.08
CA ALA A 96 -19.41 9.99 -40.67
C ALA A 96 -19.15 9.83 -39.15
N SER A 97 -20.19 9.99 -38.33
CA SER A 97 -20.07 9.84 -36.87
C SER A 97 -19.72 8.40 -36.46
N TYR A 98 -20.29 7.40 -37.13
CA TYR A 98 -19.95 5.99 -36.90
C TYR A 98 -18.47 5.72 -37.23
N ASN A 99 -17.99 6.19 -38.39
CA ASN A 99 -16.61 5.99 -38.82
C ASN A 99 -15.62 6.63 -37.85
N GLN A 100 -15.92 7.84 -37.38
CA GLN A 100 -15.09 8.53 -36.39
C GLN A 100 -14.98 7.70 -35.10
N SER A 101 -16.10 7.25 -34.53
CA SER A 101 -16.05 6.45 -33.29
C SER A 101 -15.36 5.10 -33.47
N ARG A 102 -15.47 4.50 -34.67
CA ARG A 102 -14.75 3.27 -35.01
C ARG A 102 -13.24 3.50 -35.06
N GLU A 103 -12.77 4.57 -35.70
CA GLU A 103 -11.34 4.92 -35.75
C GLU A 103 -10.79 5.22 -34.35
N GLU A 104 -11.53 5.97 -33.55
CA GLU A 104 -11.21 6.26 -32.15
C GLU A 104 -11.09 4.97 -31.33
N LEU A 105 -12.04 4.04 -31.46
CA LEU A 105 -12.00 2.75 -30.78
C LEU A 105 -10.80 1.89 -31.21
N ILE A 106 -10.51 1.83 -32.51
CA ILE A 106 -9.34 1.10 -33.04
C ILE A 106 -8.04 1.73 -32.52
N SER A 107 -7.97 3.06 -32.47
CA SER A 107 -6.80 3.80 -31.99
C SER A 107 -6.55 3.62 -30.49
N ALA A 108 -7.61 3.35 -29.71
CA ALA A 108 -7.51 3.07 -28.28
C ALA A 108 -6.87 1.70 -27.97
N GLY A 109 -6.68 0.85 -28.98
CA GLY A 109 -6.04 -0.46 -28.87
C GLY A 109 -7.01 -1.55 -28.42
N ALA A 110 -7.09 -2.61 -29.22
CA ALA A 110 -7.95 -3.76 -28.96
C ALA A 110 -7.16 -4.91 -28.32
N ASN A 111 -7.76 -5.58 -27.32
CA ASN A 111 -7.33 -6.88 -26.83
C ASN A 111 -7.80 -7.99 -27.79
N GLU A 112 -7.38 -9.22 -27.54
CA GLU A 112 -7.66 -10.37 -28.42
C GLU A 112 -9.17 -10.63 -28.62
N ARG A 113 -9.98 -10.52 -27.55
CA ARG A 113 -11.45 -10.70 -27.59
C ARG A 113 -12.13 -9.54 -28.35
N GLU A 114 -11.67 -8.32 -28.13
CA GLU A 114 -12.15 -7.13 -28.86
C GLU A 114 -11.81 -7.24 -30.35
N GLN A 115 -10.59 -7.68 -30.69
CA GLN A 115 -10.10 -7.80 -32.06
C GLN A 115 -10.93 -8.81 -32.88
N GLU A 116 -11.31 -9.94 -32.28
CA GLU A 116 -12.17 -10.94 -32.94
C GLU A 116 -13.50 -10.32 -33.39
N ILE A 117 -14.17 -9.57 -32.50
CA ILE A 117 -15.45 -8.92 -32.81
C ILE A 117 -15.24 -7.77 -33.81
N LEU A 118 -14.16 -6.99 -33.67
CA LEU A 118 -13.86 -5.88 -34.59
C LEU A 118 -13.62 -6.35 -36.03
N VAL A 119 -13.05 -7.54 -36.24
CA VAL A 119 -12.92 -8.16 -37.57
C VAL A 119 -14.30 -8.47 -38.16
N ASN A 120 -15.20 -9.06 -37.36
CA ASN A 120 -16.58 -9.33 -37.79
C ASN A 120 -17.35 -8.04 -38.11
N ILE A 121 -17.19 -7.01 -37.27
CA ILE A 121 -17.75 -5.67 -37.52
C ILE A 121 -17.22 -5.10 -38.84
N ALA A 122 -15.91 -5.17 -39.09
CA ALA A 122 -15.31 -4.66 -40.32
C ALA A 122 -15.85 -5.39 -41.56
N SER A 123 -16.00 -6.71 -41.50
CA SER A 123 -16.59 -7.49 -42.60
C SER A 123 -18.07 -7.13 -42.83
N ALA A 124 -18.86 -6.97 -41.77
CA ALA A 124 -20.26 -6.61 -41.88
C ALA A 124 -20.45 -5.19 -42.40
N ASP A 125 -19.58 -4.26 -41.98
CA ASP A 125 -19.58 -2.87 -42.41
C ASP A 125 -19.28 -2.72 -43.90
N GLU A 126 -18.31 -3.47 -44.44
CA GLU A 126 -18.01 -3.45 -45.88
C GLU A 126 -19.20 -3.94 -46.72
N LEU A 127 -19.90 -4.99 -46.27
CA LEU A 127 -21.12 -5.47 -46.91
C LEU A 127 -22.26 -4.46 -46.83
N ALA A 128 -22.41 -3.75 -45.70
CA ALA A 128 -23.40 -2.69 -45.56
C ALA A 128 -23.09 -1.52 -46.51
N LYS A 129 -21.83 -1.10 -46.59
CA LYS A 129 -21.35 -0.06 -47.50
C LYS A 129 -21.62 -0.40 -48.97
N GLU A 130 -21.39 -1.65 -49.37
CA GLU A 130 -21.70 -2.10 -50.73
C GLU A 130 -23.21 -1.94 -51.04
N ALA A 131 -24.08 -2.35 -50.11
CA ALA A 131 -25.54 -2.19 -50.24
C ALA A 131 -25.96 -0.71 -50.29
N TYR A 132 -25.33 0.15 -49.49
CA TYR A 132 -25.55 1.60 -49.52
C TYR A 132 -25.14 2.21 -50.86
N ASN A 133 -23.98 1.84 -51.40
CA ASN A 133 -23.52 2.35 -52.70
C ASN A 133 -24.46 1.96 -53.84
N LYS A 134 -24.96 0.71 -53.84
CA LYS A 134 -25.99 0.25 -54.80
C LYS A 134 -27.26 1.09 -54.69
N THR A 135 -27.71 1.35 -53.47
CA THR A 135 -28.95 2.10 -53.20
C THR A 135 -28.82 3.60 -53.49
N GLY A 136 -27.70 4.23 -53.13
CA GLY A 136 -27.46 5.67 -53.30
C GLY A 136 -27.53 6.11 -54.76
N ASN A 137 -26.98 5.31 -55.67
CA ASN A 137 -27.09 5.52 -57.12
C ASN A 137 -28.55 5.51 -57.62
N MET A 138 -29.46 4.81 -56.94
CA MET A 138 -30.88 4.77 -57.32
C MET A 138 -31.68 5.93 -56.72
N ILE A 139 -31.31 6.38 -55.51
CA ILE A 139 -31.93 7.53 -54.85
C ILE A 139 -31.62 8.83 -55.62
N TYR A 140 -30.37 9.01 -56.05
CA TYR A 140 -29.93 10.24 -56.74
C TYR A 140 -30.43 10.33 -58.20
N ASN A 141 -30.57 9.19 -58.88
CA ASN A 141 -30.96 9.14 -60.29
C ASN A 141 -32.49 9.14 -60.53
N MET A 142 -33.31 9.51 -59.53
CA MET A 142 -34.78 9.59 -59.62
C MET A 142 -35.42 8.36 -60.32
N VAL A 143 -35.02 7.15 -59.92
CA VAL A 143 -35.44 5.92 -60.64
C VAL A 143 -36.96 5.72 -60.54
N SER A 144 -37.62 5.65 -61.69
CA SER A 144 -39.08 5.43 -61.88
C SER A 144 -39.56 4.00 -61.50
N ARG A 145 -38.83 3.27 -60.65
CA ARG A 145 -39.09 1.86 -60.28
C ARG A 145 -39.09 1.68 -58.74
N PRO A 146 -40.20 2.02 -58.07
CA PRO A 146 -40.30 1.98 -56.60
C PRO A 146 -40.05 0.59 -56.00
N ASP A 147 -40.40 -0.49 -56.70
CA ASP A 147 -40.21 -1.86 -56.19
C ASP A 147 -38.74 -2.28 -56.14
N GLN A 148 -37.93 -1.83 -57.11
CA GLN A 148 -36.48 -2.09 -57.09
C GLN A 148 -35.81 -1.31 -55.95
N LEU A 149 -36.19 -0.06 -55.71
CA LEU A 149 -35.68 0.74 -54.60
C LEU A 149 -36.04 0.11 -53.24
N ARG A 150 -37.27 -0.38 -53.08
CA ARG A 150 -37.70 -1.09 -51.86
C ARG A 150 -36.89 -2.36 -51.62
N SER A 151 -36.62 -3.14 -52.65
CA SER A 151 -35.79 -4.35 -52.55
C SER A 151 -34.36 -4.04 -52.11
N GLN A 152 -33.73 -3.00 -52.68
CA GLN A 152 -32.37 -2.59 -52.31
C GLN A 152 -32.29 -2.01 -50.89
N LEU A 153 -33.24 -1.17 -50.50
CA LEU A 153 -33.35 -0.69 -49.12
C LEU A 153 -33.60 -1.83 -48.11
N GLY A 154 -34.30 -2.89 -48.52
CA GLY A 154 -34.43 -4.12 -47.74
C GLY A 154 -33.11 -4.86 -47.54
N GLU A 155 -32.26 -4.91 -48.57
CA GLU A 155 -30.90 -5.46 -48.44
C GLU A 155 -30.05 -4.62 -47.47
N VAL A 156 -30.11 -3.28 -47.57
CA VAL A 156 -29.43 -2.39 -46.62
C VAL A 156 -29.87 -2.67 -45.18
N GLN A 157 -31.17 -2.79 -44.92
CA GLN A 157 -31.68 -3.12 -43.58
C GLN A 157 -31.15 -4.45 -43.06
N LEU A 158 -31.09 -5.48 -43.91
CA LEU A 158 -30.55 -6.78 -43.53
C LEU A 158 -29.07 -6.68 -43.15
N ARG A 159 -28.26 -5.95 -43.92
CA ARG A 159 -26.84 -5.74 -43.61
C ARG A 159 -26.64 -4.94 -42.33
N GLU A 160 -27.44 -3.90 -42.11
CA GLU A 160 -27.38 -3.13 -40.87
C GLU A 160 -27.81 -3.94 -39.65
N LEU A 161 -28.75 -4.87 -39.78
CA LEU A 161 -29.14 -5.76 -38.69
C LEU A 161 -27.99 -6.69 -38.29
N VAL A 162 -27.24 -7.23 -39.26
CA VAL A 162 -26.05 -8.06 -38.99
C VAL A 162 -24.97 -7.22 -38.29
N LEU A 163 -24.69 -6.01 -38.80
CA LEU A 163 -23.75 -5.08 -38.18
C LEU A 163 -24.17 -4.73 -36.74
N LEU A 164 -25.45 -4.46 -36.52
CA LEU A 164 -26.01 -4.15 -35.20
C LEU A 164 -25.83 -5.31 -34.21
N ASN A 165 -25.95 -6.56 -34.67
CA ASN A 165 -25.71 -7.74 -33.83
C ASN A 165 -24.26 -7.79 -33.33
N HIS A 166 -23.26 -7.61 -34.21
CA HIS A 166 -21.86 -7.58 -33.78
C HIS A 166 -21.55 -6.38 -32.87
N LEU A 167 -22.19 -5.23 -33.09
CA LEU A 167 -22.07 -4.09 -32.17
C LEU A 167 -22.71 -4.36 -30.80
N ASN A 168 -23.81 -5.12 -30.74
CA ASN A 168 -24.37 -5.57 -29.46
C ASN A 168 -23.41 -6.52 -28.73
N GLU A 169 -22.75 -7.43 -29.45
CA GLU A 169 -21.72 -8.32 -28.90
C GLU A 169 -20.54 -7.51 -28.36
N LEU A 170 -20.05 -6.53 -29.12
CA LEU A 170 -18.98 -5.63 -28.69
C LEU A 170 -19.37 -4.87 -27.42
N VAL A 171 -20.54 -4.22 -27.38
CA VAL A 171 -20.99 -3.49 -26.18
C VAL A 171 -21.11 -4.42 -24.97
N LYS A 172 -21.57 -5.65 -25.17
CA LYS A 172 -21.64 -6.66 -24.10
C LYS A 172 -20.24 -7.02 -23.60
N LEU A 173 -19.28 -7.20 -24.51
CA LEU A 173 -17.89 -7.49 -24.19
C LEU A 173 -17.24 -6.32 -23.43
N GLU A 174 -17.35 -5.09 -23.94
CA GLU A 174 -16.83 -3.88 -23.30
C GLU A 174 -17.34 -3.72 -21.86
N LYS A 175 -18.65 -3.97 -21.65
CA LYS A 175 -19.23 -3.97 -20.31
C LYS A 175 -18.64 -5.06 -19.41
N GLN A 176 -18.35 -6.25 -19.95
CA GLN A 176 -17.70 -7.32 -19.19
C GLN A 176 -16.26 -6.94 -18.85
N LEU A 177 -15.50 -6.41 -19.81
CA LEU A 177 -14.13 -5.96 -19.61
C LEU A 177 -14.04 -4.82 -18.58
N ALA A 178 -15.01 -3.89 -18.57
CA ALA A 178 -15.12 -2.86 -17.55
C ALA A 178 -15.26 -3.46 -16.15
N VAL A 179 -16.15 -4.44 -15.98
CA VAL A 179 -16.36 -5.12 -14.71
C VAL A 179 -15.12 -5.94 -14.30
N GLU A 180 -14.52 -6.69 -15.23
CA GLU A 180 -13.30 -7.47 -14.99
C GLU A 180 -12.12 -6.55 -14.60
N ALA A 181 -11.95 -5.42 -15.27
CA ALA A 181 -10.93 -4.42 -14.95
C ALA A 181 -11.12 -3.83 -13.55
N MET A 182 -12.35 -3.47 -13.19
CA MET A 182 -12.68 -2.96 -11.86
C MET A 182 -12.44 -4.00 -10.75
N ASP A 183 -12.89 -5.24 -10.94
CA ASP A 183 -12.71 -6.32 -9.97
C ASP A 183 -11.22 -6.66 -9.77
N ASN A 184 -10.47 -6.80 -10.87
CA ASN A 184 -9.03 -7.05 -10.83
C ASN A 184 -8.27 -5.89 -10.16
N SER A 185 -8.67 -4.65 -10.44
CA SER A 185 -8.05 -3.47 -9.81
C SER A 185 -8.36 -3.39 -8.31
N SER A 186 -9.62 -3.68 -7.91
CA SER A 186 -10.02 -3.71 -6.50
C SER A 186 -9.25 -4.78 -5.72
N LYS A 187 -9.11 -5.99 -6.29
CA LYS A 187 -8.33 -7.07 -5.69
C LYS A 187 -6.86 -6.70 -5.51
N LYS A 188 -6.23 -6.14 -6.56
CA LYS A 188 -4.83 -5.67 -6.47
C LYS A 188 -4.65 -4.60 -5.40
N PHE A 189 -5.62 -3.69 -5.26
CA PHE A 189 -5.61 -2.67 -4.23
C PHE A 189 -5.68 -3.29 -2.83
N GLU A 190 -6.63 -4.20 -2.59
CA GLU A 190 -6.76 -4.90 -1.32
C GLU A 190 -5.53 -5.72 -0.95
N ASP A 191 -4.97 -6.48 -1.89
CA ASP A 191 -3.78 -7.30 -1.65
C ASP A 191 -2.56 -6.44 -1.32
N THR A 192 -2.38 -5.33 -2.05
CA THR A 192 -1.32 -4.35 -1.76
C THR A 192 -1.53 -3.74 -0.37
N GLN A 193 -2.76 -3.39 0.00
CA GLN A 193 -3.08 -2.83 1.32
C GLN A 193 -2.80 -3.82 2.45
N ARG A 194 -3.16 -5.10 2.27
CA ARG A 194 -2.88 -6.16 3.24
C ARG A 194 -1.38 -6.38 3.40
N LEU A 195 -0.62 -6.43 2.31
CA LEU A 195 0.83 -6.58 2.36
C LEU A 195 1.50 -5.39 3.06
N LEU A 196 1.11 -4.15 2.74
CA LEU A 196 1.69 -2.98 3.39
C LEU A 196 1.31 -2.91 4.89
N SER A 197 0.06 -3.19 5.25
CA SER A 197 -0.36 -3.19 6.66
C SER A 197 0.34 -4.27 7.48
N THR A 198 0.59 -5.46 6.92
CA THR A 198 1.37 -6.51 7.58
C THR A 198 2.84 -6.12 7.75
N VAL A 199 3.48 -5.52 6.74
CA VAL A 199 4.86 -5.01 6.85
C VAL A 199 4.98 -3.96 7.95
N VAL A 200 4.04 -3.00 8.00
CA VAL A 200 4.01 -1.97 9.04
C VAL A 200 3.80 -2.59 10.43
N ALA A 201 2.88 -3.54 10.57
CA ALA A 201 2.61 -4.22 11.84
C ALA A 201 3.83 -5.01 12.34
N VAL A 202 4.52 -5.74 11.45
CA VAL A 202 5.74 -6.48 11.79
C VAL A 202 6.87 -5.53 12.20
N ALA A 203 7.08 -4.44 11.44
CA ALA A 203 8.09 -3.44 11.77
C ALA A 203 7.82 -2.79 13.14
N PHE A 204 6.56 -2.47 13.43
CA PHE A 204 6.14 -1.92 14.72
C PHE A 204 6.36 -2.92 15.87
N ALA A 205 5.97 -4.18 15.68
CA ALA A 205 6.16 -5.24 16.68
C ALA A 205 7.66 -5.46 16.98
N LEU A 206 8.50 -5.52 15.95
CA LEU A 206 9.96 -5.64 16.11
C LEU A 206 10.55 -4.43 16.85
N SER A 207 10.11 -3.22 16.51
CA SER A 207 10.51 -1.99 17.21
C SER A 207 10.15 -2.04 18.69
N LEU A 208 8.93 -2.47 19.03
CA LEU A 208 8.48 -2.61 20.41
C LEU A 208 9.31 -3.64 21.19
N ILE A 209 9.58 -4.81 20.58
CA ILE A 209 10.40 -5.86 21.18
C ILE A 209 11.82 -5.34 21.45
N ILE A 210 12.44 -4.68 20.48
CA ILE A 210 13.79 -4.10 20.62
C ILE A 210 13.79 -3.05 21.74
N SER A 211 12.81 -2.15 21.76
CA SER A 211 12.68 -1.12 22.80
C SER A 211 12.60 -1.73 24.21
N ILE A 212 11.74 -2.73 24.40
CA ILE A 212 11.58 -3.43 25.69
C ILE A 212 12.90 -4.13 26.10
N LEU A 213 13.55 -4.83 25.16
CA LEU A 213 14.83 -5.51 25.42
C LEU A 213 15.94 -4.52 25.82
N VAL A 214 16.00 -3.37 25.17
CA VAL A 214 16.97 -2.31 25.49
C VAL A 214 16.69 -1.71 26.86
N ILE A 215 15.44 -1.32 27.14
CA ILE A 215 15.04 -0.73 28.43
C ILE A 215 15.32 -1.70 29.58
N THR A 216 14.98 -2.98 29.42
CA THR A 216 15.22 -4.00 30.46
C THR A 216 16.71 -4.23 30.71
N ARG A 217 17.54 -4.30 29.65
CA ARG A 217 19.01 -4.40 29.80
C ARG A 217 19.59 -3.19 30.53
N VAL A 218 19.20 -1.98 30.13
CA VAL A 218 19.68 -0.74 30.75
C VAL A 218 19.26 -0.66 32.22
N SER A 219 18.02 -1.02 32.54
CA SER A 219 17.51 -1.05 33.92
C SER A 219 18.29 -2.03 34.79
N ARG A 220 18.53 -3.26 34.31
CA ARG A 220 19.35 -4.26 35.04
C ARG A 220 20.79 -3.80 35.26
N ALA A 221 21.42 -3.24 34.22
CA ALA A 221 22.77 -2.70 34.33
C ALA A 221 22.84 -1.54 35.34
N ASN A 222 21.86 -0.63 35.32
CA ASN A 222 21.78 0.47 36.28
C ASN A 222 21.59 -0.02 37.72
N LYS A 223 20.71 -1.02 37.95
CA LYS A 223 20.55 -1.64 39.27
C LYS A 223 21.84 -2.27 39.77
N ARG A 224 22.59 -2.99 38.92
CA ARG A 224 23.88 -3.58 39.29
C ARG A 224 24.91 -2.50 39.62
N ILE A 225 25.01 -1.43 38.82
CA ILE A 225 25.91 -0.32 39.09
C ILE A 225 25.55 0.37 40.41
N ALA A 226 24.27 0.60 40.68
CA ALA A 226 23.81 1.18 41.95
C ALA A 226 24.18 0.27 43.13
N HIS A 227 23.96 -1.04 43.01
CA HIS A 227 24.38 -2.01 44.02
C HIS A 227 25.88 -1.95 44.30
N LEU A 228 26.73 -1.93 43.26
CA LEU A 228 28.19 -1.83 43.39
C LEU A 228 28.66 -0.49 43.97
N ALA A 229 27.90 0.59 43.74
CA ALA A 229 28.21 1.89 44.31
C ALA A 229 27.90 1.96 45.82
N THR A 230 26.98 1.12 46.30
CA THR A 230 26.51 1.14 47.70
C THR A 230 27.09 0.01 48.55
N PHE A 231 27.28 -1.18 47.98
CA PHE A 231 27.64 -2.39 48.70
C PHE A 231 28.99 -2.96 48.25
N ASP A 232 29.67 -3.64 49.17
CA ASP A 232 30.84 -4.47 48.90
C ASP A 232 30.40 -5.81 48.30
N ASP A 233 31.06 -6.24 47.22
CA ASP A 233 30.62 -7.40 46.43
C ASP A 233 30.90 -8.74 47.12
N LEU A 234 31.89 -8.79 48.02
CA LEU A 234 32.27 -10.02 48.73
C LEU A 234 31.38 -10.25 49.96
N THR A 235 31.18 -9.19 50.75
CA THR A 235 30.51 -9.26 52.06
C THR A 235 29.03 -8.87 52.00
N GLY A 236 28.61 -8.09 51.01
CA GLY A 236 27.25 -7.54 50.92
C GLY A 236 26.96 -6.38 51.89
N LEU A 237 27.94 -5.97 52.70
CA LEU A 237 27.83 -4.79 53.57
C LEU A 237 27.93 -3.49 52.78
N HIS A 238 27.56 -2.37 53.39
CA HIS A 238 27.85 -1.07 52.81
C HIS A 238 29.35 -0.93 52.55
N ASN A 239 29.70 -0.58 51.31
CA ASN A 239 31.10 -0.30 51.02
C ASN A 239 31.55 0.96 51.75
N ARG A 240 32.87 1.17 51.81
CA ARG A 240 33.46 2.31 52.52
C ARG A 240 32.86 3.66 52.10
N ARG A 241 32.65 3.88 50.81
CA ARG A 241 32.08 5.13 50.30
C ARG A 241 30.68 5.36 50.83
N SER A 242 29.80 4.36 50.73
CA SER A 242 28.43 4.45 51.24
C SER A 242 28.40 4.60 52.76
N PHE A 243 29.33 3.97 53.47
CA PHE A 243 29.49 4.15 54.91
C PHE A 243 29.86 5.59 55.26
N GLU A 244 30.85 6.18 54.58
CA GLU A 244 31.29 7.57 54.79
C GLU A 244 30.18 8.58 54.47
N GLU A 245 29.42 8.37 53.39
CA GLU A 245 28.25 9.19 53.02
C GLU A 245 27.15 9.12 54.10
N ASN A 246 26.83 7.91 54.59
CA ASN A 246 25.85 7.72 55.68
C ASN A 246 26.33 8.31 57.01
N LEU A 247 27.63 8.19 57.32
CA LEU A 247 28.23 8.75 58.52
C LEU A 247 28.12 10.28 58.51
N ALA A 248 28.44 10.93 57.39
CA ALA A 248 28.31 12.38 57.25
C ALA A 248 26.87 12.85 57.46
N HIS A 249 25.89 12.14 56.86
CA HIS A 249 24.48 12.44 57.07
C HIS A 249 24.04 12.27 58.54
N THR A 250 24.51 11.19 59.18
CA THR A 250 24.21 10.91 60.59
C THR A 250 24.77 11.99 61.53
N ILE A 251 25.97 12.49 61.26
CA ILE A 251 26.58 13.60 62.04
C ILE A 251 25.73 14.87 61.96
N VAL A 252 25.22 15.21 60.77
CA VAL A 252 24.34 16.38 60.58
C VAL A 252 23.03 16.21 61.34
N LEU A 253 22.43 15.02 61.29
CA LEU A 253 21.21 14.71 62.03
C LEU A 253 21.42 14.80 63.55
N ALA A 254 22.50 14.20 64.06
CA ALA A 254 22.84 14.22 65.48
C ALA A 254 22.94 15.65 66.04
N GLY A 255 23.53 16.57 65.26
CA GLY A 255 23.63 17.98 65.61
C GLY A 255 22.27 18.69 65.72
N ARG A 256 21.26 18.24 64.96
CA ARG A 256 19.90 18.80 64.97
C ARG A 256 19.00 18.17 66.03
N SER A 257 19.12 16.86 66.26
CA SER A 257 18.22 16.10 67.15
C SER A 257 18.72 15.94 68.59
N ARG A 258 19.94 16.44 68.91
CA ARG A 258 20.65 16.19 70.18
C ARG A 258 20.77 14.71 70.54
N THR A 259 20.69 13.83 69.54
CA THR A 259 20.85 12.38 69.71
C THR A 259 22.34 12.02 69.69
N ARG A 260 22.75 11.08 70.54
CA ARG A 260 24.13 10.58 70.59
C ARG A 260 24.25 9.28 69.79
N TYR A 261 25.28 9.18 68.96
CA TYR A 261 25.62 7.99 68.20
C TYR A 261 27.02 7.49 68.62
N GLY A 262 27.26 6.19 68.49
CA GLY A 262 28.56 5.56 68.69
C GLY A 262 29.07 4.95 67.38
N MET A 263 30.39 5.01 67.15
CA MET A 263 31.04 4.38 66.01
C MET A 263 32.04 3.34 66.52
N MET A 264 32.04 2.17 65.89
CA MET A 264 32.96 1.07 66.18
C MET A 264 33.77 0.74 64.93
N TYR A 265 35.07 0.55 65.08
CA TYR A 265 35.96 0.09 64.02
C TYR A 265 36.59 -1.22 64.48
N LEU A 266 36.49 -2.25 63.64
CA LEU A 266 36.93 -3.62 63.93
C LEU A 266 37.92 -4.03 62.83
N ASP A 267 39.03 -4.63 63.24
CA ASP A 267 40.01 -5.25 62.34
C ASP A 267 40.18 -6.72 62.69
N LEU A 268 40.51 -7.54 61.70
CA LEU A 268 40.70 -8.98 61.89
C LEU A 268 42.17 -9.29 62.14
N ASP A 269 42.50 -9.59 63.40
CA ASP A 269 43.85 -9.95 63.78
C ASP A 269 44.39 -11.12 62.95
N ARG A 270 45.61 -10.96 62.44
CA ARG A 270 46.34 -12.01 61.69
C ARG A 270 45.62 -12.52 60.44
N PHE A 271 44.66 -11.79 59.87
CA PHE A 271 43.95 -12.20 58.66
C PHE A 271 44.87 -12.56 57.48
N LYS A 272 46.01 -11.85 57.35
CA LYS A 272 47.02 -12.17 56.33
C LYS A 272 47.57 -13.60 56.42
N ILE A 273 47.75 -14.15 57.63
CA ILE A 273 48.24 -15.52 57.82
C ILE A 273 47.23 -16.54 57.27
N VAL A 274 45.93 -16.26 57.40
CA VAL A 274 44.86 -17.12 56.84
C VAL A 274 44.95 -17.14 55.31
N ASN A 275 45.11 -15.98 54.67
CA ASN A 275 45.30 -15.89 53.22
C ASN A 275 46.57 -16.61 52.76
N ASP A 276 47.69 -16.41 53.47
CA ASP A 276 48.99 -16.97 53.08
C ASP A 276 49.06 -18.50 53.29
N THR A 277 48.35 -19.03 54.28
CA THR A 277 48.37 -20.48 54.64
C THR A 277 47.28 -21.28 53.93
N CYS A 278 46.07 -20.72 53.83
CA CYS A 278 44.88 -21.43 53.33
C CYS A 278 44.39 -20.91 51.97
N GLY A 279 45.06 -19.90 51.41
CA GLY A 279 44.71 -19.26 50.16
C GLY A 279 43.64 -18.16 50.31
N HIS A 280 43.61 -17.25 49.33
CA HIS A 280 42.67 -16.12 49.33
C HIS A 280 41.20 -16.52 49.41
N HIS A 281 40.82 -17.65 48.80
CA HIS A 281 39.46 -18.15 48.87
C HIS A 281 39.01 -18.47 50.31
N ALA A 282 39.91 -18.99 51.15
CA ALA A 282 39.62 -19.26 52.55
C ALA A 282 39.45 -17.96 53.36
N GLY A 283 40.23 -16.92 53.04
CA GLY A 283 40.05 -15.59 53.63
C GLY A 283 38.72 -14.94 53.24
N ASP A 284 38.31 -15.09 51.98
CA ASP A 284 37.02 -14.59 51.47
C ASP A 284 35.84 -15.23 52.22
N LEU A 285 35.88 -16.55 52.41
CA LEU A 285 34.86 -17.28 53.19
C LEU A 285 34.82 -16.83 54.65
N LEU A 286 35.99 -16.60 55.26
CA LEU A 286 36.09 -16.09 56.63
C LEU A 286 35.44 -14.70 56.76
N LEU A 287 35.69 -13.79 55.80
CA LEU A 287 35.06 -12.47 55.78
C LEU A 287 33.53 -12.55 55.65
N GLN A 288 33.03 -13.47 54.83
CA GLN A 288 31.59 -13.69 54.67
C GLN A 288 30.94 -14.23 55.95
N GLU A 289 31.55 -15.19 56.64
CA GLU A 289 31.00 -15.73 57.89
C GLU A 289 31.00 -14.71 59.03
N ILE A 290 32.07 -13.92 59.17
CA ILE A 290 32.13 -12.86 60.17
C ILE A 290 31.07 -11.79 59.88
N THR A 291 30.88 -11.43 58.62
CA THR A 291 29.83 -10.49 58.20
C THR A 291 28.45 -10.96 58.60
N LYS A 292 28.14 -12.25 58.37
CA LYS A 292 26.87 -12.85 58.80
C LYS A 292 26.70 -12.76 60.31
N LEU A 293 27.74 -13.09 61.08
CA LEU A 293 27.72 -13.08 62.54
C LEU A 293 27.47 -11.68 63.12
N ILE A 294 28.03 -10.65 62.51
CA ILE A 294 27.84 -9.25 62.93
C ILE A 294 26.44 -8.74 62.54
N SER A 295 25.90 -9.20 61.41
CA SER A 295 24.60 -8.77 60.88
C SER A 295 23.41 -9.53 61.46
N SER A 296 23.64 -10.67 62.13
CA SER A 296 22.60 -11.55 62.68
C SER A 296 22.20 -11.23 64.13
N ARG A 297 22.44 -10.01 64.60
CA ARG A 297 22.06 -9.52 65.93
C ARG A 297 21.42 -8.15 65.83
#